data_AF-A0A1Z5KB80-F1
#
_entry.id   AF-A0A1Z5KB80-F1
#
_cell.length_a   1.000
_cell.length_b   1.000
_cell.length_c   1.000
_cell.angle_alpha   90.00
_cell.angle_beta   90.00
_cell.angle_gamma   90.00
#
_symmetry.space_group_name_H-M   'P 1'
#
loop_
_entity.id
_entity.type
_entity.pdbx_description
1 polymer ?
#
loop_
_entity_poly.entity_id
_entity_poly.type
_entity_poly.pdbx_seq_one_letter_code
_entity_poly.pdbx_strand_id
1 'polypeptide(L)'
;MQLLSRQSLLLSLSTVVWLITGQTQAFAPQWQRPRSTTIPRMAPKETTWDRITGPKLFKTVTNWQGIHAVPLVPLRILTGLLMIHHGSEGGTLPANAGTAEFQGFVDFVVRPYFGFLPGPSEVWAALHDYVEFGGGILLALGFLTRPAALSLLITMMGAVYFHLSATGAQGFPLGHVPNFSYDFEEPTLYALIFLLFWFNGAGPLSIDSIVYQQISQEENASEP
;
A
#
# COMPACT_ATOMS: atom_id res chain seq x y z
N MET A 1 52.40 -14.77 -22.03
CA MET A 1 51.73 -14.71 -20.71
C MET A 1 51.39 -13.25 -20.43
N GLN A 2 50.21 -12.79 -20.88
CA GLN A 2 49.74 -11.43 -20.69
C GLN A 2 48.90 -11.37 -19.41
N LEU A 3 49.34 -10.57 -18.44
CA LEU A 3 48.59 -10.25 -17.22
C LEU A 3 47.66 -9.07 -17.52
N LEU A 4 46.37 -9.36 -17.67
CA LEU A 4 45.31 -8.36 -17.72
C LEU A 4 45.12 -7.73 -16.34
N SER A 5 45.29 -6.41 -16.24
CA SER A 5 45.03 -5.64 -15.03
C SER A 5 43.52 -5.49 -14.83
N ARG A 6 43.01 -6.03 -13.71
CA ARG A 6 41.67 -5.69 -13.19
C ARG A 6 41.77 -4.36 -12.45
N GLN A 7 41.44 -3.26 -13.13
CA GLN A 7 41.09 -2.00 -12.48
C GLN A 7 39.83 -1.47 -13.13
N SER A 8 38.68 -1.63 -12.47
CA SER A 8 37.54 -0.70 -12.50
C SER A 8 36.30 -1.39 -11.93
N LEU A 9 35.76 -0.84 -10.84
CA LEU A 9 34.33 -0.76 -10.46
C LEU A 9 34.21 -0.69 -8.93
N LEU A 10 34.78 0.36 -8.34
CA LEU A 10 34.34 0.85 -7.05
C LEU A 10 33.82 2.27 -7.30
N LEU A 11 32.51 2.37 -7.51
CA LEU A 11 31.82 3.66 -7.46
C LEU A 11 31.98 4.18 -6.03
N SER A 12 32.59 5.35 -5.87
CA SER A 12 32.76 5.94 -4.55
C SER A 12 31.38 6.28 -3.98
N LEU A 13 31.23 6.22 -2.66
CA LEU A 13 30.02 6.65 -1.95
C LEU A 13 29.53 8.05 -2.41
N SER A 14 30.47 8.93 -2.79
CA SER A 14 30.20 10.23 -3.38
C SER A 14 29.48 10.17 -4.74
N THR A 15 29.75 9.19 -5.60
CA THR A 15 29.05 9.01 -6.88
C THR A 15 27.60 8.54 -6.69
N VAL A 16 27.36 7.71 -5.67
CA VAL A 16 26.01 7.26 -5.30
C VAL A 16 25.20 8.42 -4.69
N VAL A 17 25.81 9.24 -3.83
CA VAL A 17 25.17 10.45 -3.27
C VAL A 17 24.86 11.49 -4.36
N TRP A 18 25.72 11.63 -5.36
CA TRP A 18 25.49 12.54 -6.49
C TRP A 18 24.31 12.11 -7.38
N LEU A 19 24.15 10.81 -7.62
CA LEU A 19 23.00 10.26 -8.36
C LEU A 19 21.67 10.43 -7.61
N ILE A 20 21.70 10.48 -6.27
CA ILE A 20 20.49 10.61 -5.43
C ILE A 20 20.05 12.07 -5.25
N THR A 21 20.97 13.04 -5.31
CA THR A 21 20.67 14.42 -4.88
C THR A 21 20.39 15.42 -6.00
N GLY A 22 20.68 15.10 -7.27
CA GLY A 22 20.12 15.79 -8.45
C GLY A 22 20.09 17.33 -8.40
N GLN A 23 21.09 17.98 -7.80
CA GLN A 23 21.09 19.43 -7.66
C GLN A 23 21.69 20.12 -8.90
N THR A 24 20.82 20.59 -9.78
CA THR A 24 21.10 21.76 -10.62
C THR A 24 19.97 22.77 -10.46
N GLN A 25 20.05 23.59 -9.41
CA GLN A 25 19.31 24.86 -9.39
C GLN A 25 20.24 25.93 -9.97
N ALA A 26 20.12 26.15 -11.28
CA ALA A 26 20.64 27.37 -11.89
C ALA A 26 19.85 28.56 -11.31
N PHE A 27 20.56 29.47 -10.66
CA PHE A 27 20.00 30.67 -10.05
C PHE A 27 19.53 31.62 -11.16
N ALA A 28 18.28 31.52 -11.58
CA ALA A 28 17.64 32.51 -12.43
C ALA A 28 17.11 33.64 -11.53
N PRO A 29 17.48 34.92 -11.75
CA PRO A 29 16.96 36.02 -10.96
C PRO A 29 15.44 36.17 -11.22
N GLN A 30 14.64 35.89 -10.19
CA GLN A 30 13.20 36.16 -10.19
C GLN A 30 12.97 37.67 -10.18
N TRP A 31 12.65 38.25 -11.34
CA TRP A 31 11.98 39.54 -11.40
C TRP A 31 10.64 39.43 -10.67
N GLN A 32 10.54 40.10 -9.53
CA GLN A 32 9.37 40.08 -8.66
C GLN A 32 8.17 40.67 -9.42
N ARG A 33 7.19 39.84 -9.75
CA ARG A 33 5.88 40.31 -10.22
C ARG A 33 5.18 41.05 -9.07
N PRO A 34 4.45 42.14 -9.34
CA PRO A 34 3.75 42.90 -8.31
C PRO A 34 2.81 41.98 -7.52
N ARG A 35 2.87 42.09 -6.18
CA ARG A 35 2.07 41.31 -5.24
C ARG A 35 0.59 41.61 -5.48
N SER A 36 -0.16 40.63 -5.97
CA SER A 36 -1.62 40.69 -5.99
C SER A 36 -2.13 40.84 -4.56
N THR A 37 -2.86 41.91 -4.26
CA THR A 37 -3.50 42.19 -2.96
C THR A 37 -4.81 41.43 -2.76
N THR A 38 -4.96 40.27 -3.40
CA THR A 38 -6.08 39.36 -3.13
C THR A 38 -5.75 38.62 -1.84
N ILE A 39 -6.48 38.90 -0.75
CA ILE A 39 -6.45 38.03 0.43
C ILE A 39 -6.79 36.62 -0.05
N PRO A 40 -5.90 35.62 0.06
CA PRO A 40 -6.22 34.28 -0.36
C PRO A 40 -7.39 33.82 0.51
N ARG A 41 -8.55 33.61 -0.12
CA ARG A 41 -9.69 32.95 0.52
C ARG A 41 -9.14 31.62 1.04
N MET A 42 -9.06 31.47 2.37
CA MET A 42 -8.60 30.21 2.95
C MET A 42 -9.54 29.11 2.44
N ALA A 43 -9.02 28.25 1.57
CA ALA A 43 -9.77 27.11 1.07
C ALA A 43 -10.28 26.32 2.29
N PRO A 44 -11.53 25.84 2.29
CA PRO A 44 -12.07 25.06 3.39
C PRO A 44 -11.11 23.91 3.72
N LYS A 45 -10.81 23.72 5.01
CA LYS A 45 -9.95 22.61 5.45
C LYS A 45 -10.63 21.30 5.07
N GLU A 46 -9.96 20.48 4.27
CA GLU A 46 -10.47 19.17 3.87
C GLU A 46 -10.76 18.31 5.12
N THR A 47 -11.97 17.74 5.16
CA THR A 47 -12.39 16.83 6.23
C THR A 47 -12.01 15.39 5.88
N THR A 48 -12.04 14.50 6.89
CA THR A 48 -11.88 13.05 6.65
C THR A 48 -12.99 12.51 5.75
N TRP A 49 -14.22 13.00 5.91
CA TRP A 49 -15.38 12.63 5.08
C TRP A 49 -15.16 12.96 3.61
N ASP A 50 -14.55 14.12 3.32
CA ASP A 50 -14.20 14.50 1.96
C ASP A 50 -13.21 13.52 1.31
N ARG A 51 -12.33 12.87 2.08
CA ARG A 51 -11.32 11.95 1.53
C ARG A 51 -11.86 10.55 1.22
N ILE A 52 -12.99 10.20 1.80
CA ILE A 52 -13.63 8.89 1.67
C ILE A 52 -14.91 8.93 0.83
N THR A 53 -15.30 10.11 0.32
CA THR A 53 -16.49 10.29 -0.53
C THR A 53 -16.20 11.21 -1.72
N GLY A 54 -17.01 11.06 -2.79
CA GLY A 54 -16.95 11.94 -3.96
C GLY A 54 -15.63 11.88 -4.77
N PRO A 55 -15.33 12.90 -5.58
CA PRO A 55 -14.13 12.95 -6.42
C PRO A 55 -12.81 12.81 -5.66
N LYS A 56 -12.80 13.28 -4.42
CA LYS A 56 -11.62 13.29 -3.54
C LYS A 56 -11.25 11.90 -3.02
N LEU A 57 -12.13 10.90 -3.18
CA LEU A 57 -11.78 9.49 -2.99
C LEU A 57 -10.60 9.07 -3.86
N PHE A 58 -10.54 9.58 -5.10
CA PHE A 58 -9.50 9.29 -6.09
C PHE A 58 -8.27 10.20 -5.97
N LYS A 59 -8.32 11.22 -5.09
CA LYS A 59 -7.21 12.17 -4.90
C LYS A 59 -5.96 11.43 -4.45
N THR A 60 -4.93 11.48 -5.29
CA THR A 60 -3.64 10.84 -5.05
C THR A 60 -2.46 11.68 -5.53
N VAL A 61 -1.24 11.29 -5.16
CA VAL A 61 -0.01 11.92 -5.65
C VAL A 61 0.13 11.61 -7.14
N THR A 62 -0.03 12.62 -7.99
CA THR A 62 0.08 12.48 -9.44
C THR A 62 1.47 12.81 -9.98
N ASN A 63 2.29 13.50 -9.19
CA ASN A 63 3.63 13.89 -9.62
C ASN A 63 4.55 12.67 -9.70
N TRP A 64 5.29 12.57 -10.79
CA TRP A 64 6.33 11.57 -11.03
C TRP A 64 7.67 11.92 -10.39
N GLN A 65 7.86 13.20 -10.08
CA GLN A 65 9.10 13.74 -9.53
C GLN A 65 8.98 13.78 -8.00
N GLY A 66 9.74 12.94 -7.32
CA GLY A 66 9.86 12.95 -5.86
C GLY A 66 10.10 11.56 -5.28
N ILE A 67 10.72 11.52 -4.10
CA ILE A 67 11.00 10.31 -3.31
C ILE A 67 9.74 9.48 -3.05
N HIS A 68 8.56 10.09 -3.12
CA HIS A 68 7.28 9.41 -2.86
C HIS A 68 6.65 8.75 -4.09
N ALA A 69 7.03 9.10 -5.31
CA ALA A 69 6.32 8.61 -6.51
C ALA A 69 6.88 7.26 -7.00
N VAL A 70 8.20 7.16 -7.06
CA VAL A 70 8.95 6.01 -7.59
C VAL A 70 8.80 4.75 -6.75
N PRO A 71 8.86 4.77 -5.40
CA PRO A 71 8.72 3.54 -4.61
C PRO A 71 7.26 3.09 -4.43
N LEU A 72 6.27 3.99 -4.52
CA LEU A 72 4.88 3.63 -4.29
C LEU A 72 4.32 2.69 -5.36
N VAL A 73 4.65 2.89 -6.63
CA VAL A 73 4.14 2.05 -7.72
C VAL A 73 4.58 0.58 -7.59
N PRO A 74 5.88 0.24 -7.48
CA PRO A 74 6.29 -1.14 -7.31
C PRO A 74 5.80 -1.71 -5.98
N LEU A 75 5.80 -0.93 -4.89
CA LEU A 75 5.24 -1.38 -3.61
C LEU A 75 3.76 -1.76 -3.76
N ARG A 76 2.97 -0.90 -4.40
CA ARG A 76 1.53 -1.14 -4.64
C ARG A 76 1.29 -2.40 -5.44
N ILE A 77 2.00 -2.54 -6.57
CA ILE A 77 1.83 -3.66 -7.50
C ILE A 77 2.26 -4.97 -6.82
N LEU A 78 3.47 -5.00 -6.24
CA LEU A 78 3.99 -6.22 -5.62
C LEU A 78 3.18 -6.64 -4.40
N THR A 79 2.84 -5.70 -3.52
CA THR A 79 1.98 -5.99 -2.38
C THR A 79 0.60 -6.48 -2.82
N GLY A 80 -0.02 -5.84 -3.83
CA GLY A 80 -1.30 -6.28 -4.37
C GLY A 80 -1.23 -7.69 -4.97
N LEU A 81 -0.16 -8.03 -5.71
CA LEU A 81 0.05 -9.36 -6.26
C LEU A 81 0.25 -10.44 -5.18
N LEU A 82 0.99 -10.12 -4.13
CA LEU A 82 1.16 -11.05 -3.00
C LEU A 82 -0.18 -11.26 -2.29
N MET A 83 -0.99 -10.22 -2.12
CA MET A 83 -2.30 -10.35 -1.50
C MET A 83 -3.30 -11.15 -2.33
N ILE A 84 -3.17 -11.12 -3.67
CA ILE A 84 -3.89 -12.04 -4.56
C ILE A 84 -3.50 -13.49 -4.27
N HIS A 85 -2.21 -13.75 -4.05
CA HIS A 85 -1.74 -15.08 -3.67
C HIS A 85 -2.33 -15.53 -2.33
N HIS A 86 -2.26 -14.70 -1.28
CA HIS A 86 -2.85 -14.99 0.03
C HIS A 86 -4.36 -15.30 -0.06
N GLY A 87 -5.11 -14.44 -0.76
CA GLY A 87 -6.54 -14.65 -0.95
C GLY A 87 -6.90 -15.81 -1.89
N SER A 88 -5.92 -16.54 -2.44
CA SER A 88 -6.13 -17.70 -3.33
C SER A 88 -5.66 -19.03 -2.73
N GLU A 89 -5.39 -19.08 -1.42
CA GLU A 89 -4.90 -20.28 -0.75
C GLU A 89 -5.81 -21.50 -1.02
N GLY A 90 -5.20 -22.64 -1.38
CA GLY A 90 -5.94 -23.84 -1.82
C GLY A 90 -6.39 -23.85 -3.28
N GLY A 91 -6.01 -22.86 -4.11
CA GLY A 91 -6.42 -22.83 -5.52
C GLY A 91 -5.89 -21.63 -6.32
N THR A 92 -6.68 -21.18 -7.31
CA THR A 92 -6.37 -20.00 -8.15
C THR A 92 -7.39 -18.88 -8.01
N LEU A 93 -8.51 -19.14 -7.34
CA LEU A 93 -9.60 -18.21 -7.07
C LEU A 93 -9.76 -18.07 -5.56
N PRO A 94 -10.51 -17.07 -5.06
CA PRO A 94 -10.73 -16.93 -3.63
C PRO A 94 -11.68 -17.95 -3.03
N ALA A 95 -11.61 -18.09 -1.71
CA ALA A 95 -12.40 -18.95 -0.83
C ALA A 95 -12.22 -20.46 -1.02
N ASN A 96 -11.92 -20.95 -2.23
CA ASN A 96 -11.64 -22.37 -2.55
C ASN A 96 -12.43 -23.38 -1.69
N ALA A 97 -13.73 -23.15 -1.51
CA ALA A 97 -14.51 -23.88 -0.52
C ALA A 97 -14.53 -25.38 -0.83
N GLY A 98 -14.24 -26.20 0.19
CA GLY A 98 -14.14 -27.65 0.07
C GLY A 98 -12.73 -28.21 -0.15
N THR A 99 -11.70 -27.36 -0.21
CA THR A 99 -10.29 -27.81 -0.16
C THR A 99 -9.82 -28.03 1.27
N ALA A 100 -8.70 -28.76 1.42
CA ALA A 100 -8.12 -29.04 2.73
C ALA A 100 -7.54 -27.77 3.35
N GLU A 101 -7.00 -26.87 2.52
CA GLU A 101 -6.42 -25.60 2.91
C GLU A 101 -7.48 -24.66 3.48
N PHE A 102 -8.62 -24.50 2.78
CA PHE A 102 -9.74 -23.70 3.29
C PHE A 102 -10.28 -24.25 4.60
N GLN A 103 -10.50 -25.56 4.67
CA GLN A 103 -11.00 -26.19 5.89
C GLN A 103 -9.98 -26.08 7.05
N GLY A 104 -8.69 -26.16 6.74
CA GLY A 104 -7.62 -25.93 7.70
C GLY A 104 -7.64 -24.51 8.26
N PHE A 105 -7.83 -23.48 7.42
CA PHE A 105 -7.97 -22.10 7.88
C PHE A 105 -9.20 -21.93 8.77
N VAL A 106 -10.33 -22.53 8.41
CA VAL A 106 -11.54 -22.53 9.24
C VAL A 106 -11.29 -23.17 10.61
N ASP A 107 -10.75 -24.38 10.64
CA ASP A 107 -10.64 -25.18 11.87
C ASP A 107 -9.51 -24.72 12.80
N PHE A 108 -8.39 -24.23 12.24
CA PHE A 108 -7.20 -23.87 13.01
C PHE A 108 -7.02 -22.37 13.24
N VAL A 109 -7.70 -21.50 12.48
CA VAL A 109 -7.57 -20.04 12.61
C VAL A 109 -8.91 -19.38 12.95
N VAL A 110 -9.91 -19.50 12.08
CA VAL A 110 -11.15 -18.73 12.23
C VAL A 110 -11.95 -19.21 13.44
N ARG A 111 -12.19 -20.51 13.56
CA ARG A 111 -12.99 -21.07 14.66
C ARG A 111 -12.35 -20.85 16.04
N PRO A 112 -11.04 -21.09 16.25
CA PRO A 112 -10.44 -20.95 17.59
C PRO A 112 -10.22 -19.49 18.02
N TYR A 113 -9.87 -18.60 17.08
CA TYR A 113 -9.45 -17.23 17.41
C TYR A 113 -10.51 -16.16 17.08
N PHE A 114 -11.43 -16.45 16.15
CA PHE A 114 -12.48 -15.52 15.73
C PHE A 114 -13.90 -16.06 15.99
N GLY A 115 -14.06 -17.02 16.91
CA GLY A 115 -15.36 -17.59 17.28
C GLY A 115 -16.37 -16.60 17.88
N PHE A 116 -15.95 -15.37 18.19
CA PHE A 116 -16.83 -14.27 18.60
C PHE A 116 -17.60 -13.64 17.43
N LEU A 117 -17.20 -13.90 16.18
CA LEU A 117 -17.90 -13.38 15.01
C LEU A 117 -19.25 -14.11 14.83
N PRO A 118 -20.32 -13.40 14.47
CA PRO A 118 -21.64 -14.01 14.34
C PRO A 118 -21.73 -14.88 13.09
N GLY A 119 -22.44 -16.01 13.19
CA GLY A 119 -22.70 -16.91 12.06
C GLY A 119 -21.60 -17.97 11.84
N PRO A 120 -21.64 -18.69 10.70
CA PRO A 120 -20.69 -19.77 10.42
C PRO A 120 -19.27 -19.27 10.17
N SER A 121 -18.27 -19.95 10.73
CA SER A 121 -16.84 -19.60 10.56
C SER A 121 -16.40 -19.65 9.08
N GLU A 122 -17.00 -20.54 8.30
CA GLU A 122 -16.74 -20.71 6.87
C GLU A 122 -17.10 -19.44 6.07
N VAL A 123 -18.12 -18.68 6.49
CA VAL A 123 -18.50 -17.42 5.83
C VAL A 123 -17.42 -16.36 6.05
N TRP A 124 -16.84 -16.30 7.26
CA TRP A 124 -15.77 -15.37 7.58
C TRP A 124 -14.45 -15.74 6.92
N ALA A 125 -14.14 -17.03 6.83
CA ALA A 125 -13.01 -17.54 6.05
C ALA A 125 -13.14 -17.16 4.57
N ALA A 126 -14.31 -17.40 3.97
CA ALA A 126 -14.53 -17.03 2.58
C ALA A 126 -14.45 -15.51 2.38
N LEU A 127 -15.05 -14.72 3.26
CA LEU A 127 -14.99 -13.25 3.20
C LEU A 127 -13.56 -12.74 3.28
N HIS A 128 -12.74 -13.30 4.17
CA HIS A 128 -11.31 -13.00 4.27
C HIS A 128 -10.63 -13.19 2.90
N ASP A 129 -10.75 -14.37 2.30
CA ASP A 129 -10.10 -14.68 1.02
C ASP A 129 -10.59 -13.77 -0.12
N TYR A 130 -11.89 -13.47 -0.17
CA TYR A 130 -12.44 -12.53 -1.15
C TYR A 130 -11.88 -11.10 -0.96
N VAL A 131 -11.72 -10.65 0.29
CA VAL A 131 -11.15 -9.33 0.58
C VAL A 131 -9.68 -9.28 0.19
N GLU A 132 -8.90 -10.30 0.49
CA GLU A 132 -7.48 -10.35 0.14
C GLU A 132 -7.27 -10.44 -1.37
N PHE A 133 -8.00 -11.34 -2.04
CA PHE A 133 -7.92 -11.51 -3.47
C PHE A 133 -8.41 -10.27 -4.23
N GLY A 134 -9.64 -9.84 -3.95
CA GLY A 134 -10.26 -8.70 -4.62
C GLY A 134 -9.57 -7.39 -4.26
N GLY A 135 -9.27 -7.18 -2.98
CA GLY A 135 -8.52 -6.04 -2.51
C GLY A 135 -7.11 -5.98 -3.11
N GLY A 136 -6.44 -7.12 -3.25
CA GLY A 136 -5.14 -7.24 -3.90
C GLY A 136 -5.16 -6.79 -5.37
N ILE A 137 -6.18 -7.21 -6.13
CA ILE A 137 -6.41 -6.76 -7.52
C ILE A 137 -6.62 -5.24 -7.56
N LEU A 138 -7.55 -4.74 -6.75
CA LEU A 138 -7.88 -3.31 -6.71
C LEU A 138 -6.66 -2.47 -6.34
N LEU A 139 -5.89 -2.92 -5.34
CA LEU A 139 -4.66 -2.26 -4.93
C LEU A 139 -3.63 -2.27 -6.05
N ALA A 140 -3.33 -3.41 -6.67
CA ALA A 140 -2.30 -3.51 -7.71
C ALA A 140 -2.58 -2.55 -8.89
N LEU A 141 -3.84 -2.51 -9.34
CA LEU A 141 -4.30 -1.59 -10.40
C LEU A 141 -4.31 -0.12 -9.95
N GLY A 142 -4.32 0.13 -8.64
CA GLY A 142 -4.52 1.45 -8.06
C GLY A 142 -5.90 1.98 -8.37
N PHE A 143 -6.93 1.15 -8.18
CA PHE A 143 -8.35 1.49 -8.36
C PHE A 143 -9.09 1.36 -7.03
N LEU A 144 -9.78 2.41 -6.63
CA LEU A 144 -10.42 2.49 -5.30
C LEU A 144 -9.40 2.14 -4.20
N THR A 145 -8.19 2.71 -4.31
CA THR A 145 -7.04 2.28 -3.52
C THR A 145 -7.26 2.45 -2.02
N ARG A 146 -7.94 3.52 -1.60
CA ARG A 146 -8.24 3.75 -0.18
C ARG A 146 -9.14 2.67 0.41
N PRO A 147 -10.37 2.43 -0.08
CA PRO A 147 -11.23 1.40 0.50
C PRO A 147 -10.60 0.00 0.36
N ALA A 148 -9.90 -0.30 -0.74
CA ALA A 148 -9.15 -1.57 -0.87
C ALA A 148 -8.05 -1.70 0.20
N ALA A 149 -7.23 -0.66 0.39
CA ALA A 149 -6.21 -0.66 1.42
C ALA A 149 -6.80 -0.76 2.83
N LEU A 150 -7.94 -0.13 3.10
CA LEU A 150 -8.61 -0.25 4.39
C LEU A 150 -9.11 -1.67 4.65
N SER A 151 -9.73 -2.32 3.66
CA SER A 151 -10.21 -3.70 3.83
C SER A 151 -9.06 -4.68 4.04
N LEU A 152 -7.97 -4.53 3.28
CA LEU A 152 -6.75 -5.32 3.45
C LEU A 152 -6.04 -5.04 4.77
N LEU A 153 -6.06 -3.79 5.24
CA LEU A 153 -5.56 -3.43 6.57
C LEU A 153 -6.33 -4.20 7.66
N ILE A 154 -7.66 -4.31 7.53
CA ILE A 154 -8.48 -5.04 8.50
C ILE A 154 -8.13 -6.54 8.52
N THR A 155 -7.92 -7.19 7.36
CA THR A 155 -7.53 -8.61 7.32
C THR A 155 -6.16 -8.82 7.96
N MET A 156 -5.17 -7.97 7.63
CA MET A 156 -3.84 -8.05 8.23
C MET A 156 -3.83 -7.77 9.73
N MET A 157 -4.64 -6.83 10.21
CA MET A 157 -4.80 -6.62 11.66
C MET A 157 -5.41 -7.85 12.34
N GLY A 158 -6.32 -8.54 11.66
CA GLY A 158 -6.81 -9.87 12.07
C GLY A 158 -5.68 -10.89 12.14
N ALA A 159 -4.85 -11.00 11.10
CA ALA A 159 -3.71 -11.91 11.07
C ALA A 159 -2.70 -11.61 12.19
N VAL A 160 -2.37 -10.34 12.43
CA VAL A 160 -1.53 -9.91 13.56
C VAL A 160 -2.15 -10.35 14.89
N TYR A 161 -3.45 -10.12 15.08
CA TYR A 161 -4.16 -10.57 16.28
C TYR A 161 -4.08 -12.10 16.45
N PHE A 162 -4.32 -12.86 15.39
CA PHE A 162 -4.22 -14.31 15.39
C PHE A 162 -2.82 -14.78 15.82
N HIS A 163 -1.77 -14.32 15.16
CA HIS A 163 -0.41 -14.75 15.46
C HIS A 163 0.02 -14.38 16.88
N LEU A 164 -0.27 -13.14 17.32
CA LEU A 164 0.02 -12.74 18.71
C LEU A 164 -0.78 -13.56 19.74
N SER A 165 -2.02 -13.94 19.42
CA SER A 165 -2.84 -14.78 20.30
C SER A 165 -2.39 -16.23 20.32
N ALA A 166 -1.89 -16.75 19.19
CA ALA A 166 -1.47 -18.13 19.03
C ALA A 166 -0.09 -18.40 19.63
N THR A 167 0.87 -17.51 19.37
CA THR A 167 2.30 -17.73 19.71
C THR A 167 2.89 -16.67 20.63
N GLY A 168 2.13 -15.64 20.99
CA GLY A 168 2.64 -14.50 21.75
C GLY A 168 3.65 -13.67 20.96
N ALA A 169 4.43 -12.86 21.67
CA ALA A 169 5.46 -12.01 21.07
C ALA A 169 6.74 -12.76 20.65
N GLN A 170 6.86 -14.06 20.95
CA GLN A 170 8.00 -14.92 20.57
C GLN A 170 9.39 -14.34 20.90
N GLY A 171 9.50 -13.51 21.94
CA GLY A 171 10.75 -12.86 22.37
C GLY A 171 11.10 -11.56 21.63
N PHE A 172 10.21 -11.00 20.82
CA PHE A 172 10.38 -9.72 20.14
C PHE A 172 10.83 -8.58 21.08
N PRO A 173 11.72 -7.66 20.65
CA PRO A 173 12.34 -7.58 19.33
C PRO A 173 13.69 -8.30 19.19
N LEU A 174 14.25 -8.84 20.27
CA LEU A 174 15.63 -9.36 20.29
C LEU A 174 15.72 -10.90 20.38
N GLY A 175 14.59 -11.57 20.47
CA GLY A 175 14.47 -13.03 20.47
C GLY A 175 14.88 -13.64 19.13
N HIS A 176 15.23 -14.92 19.16
CA HIS A 176 15.48 -15.70 17.95
C HIS A 176 14.57 -16.91 17.98
N VAL A 177 13.76 -17.06 16.93
CA VAL A 177 12.78 -18.13 16.82
C VAL A 177 13.25 -19.21 15.85
N PRO A 178 12.86 -20.48 16.03
CA PRO A 178 13.24 -21.57 15.12
C PRO A 178 12.82 -21.33 13.66
N ASN A 179 11.75 -20.58 13.45
CA ASN A 179 11.18 -20.28 12.13
C ASN A 179 11.84 -19.05 11.46
N PHE A 180 12.94 -18.53 12.01
CA PHE A 180 13.73 -17.40 11.51
C PHE A 180 13.05 -16.02 11.45
N SER A 181 11.73 -15.92 11.59
CA SER A 181 10.96 -14.67 11.70
C SER A 181 9.84 -14.84 12.74
N TYR A 182 9.49 -13.78 13.47
CA TYR A 182 8.30 -13.87 14.33
C TYR A 182 7.06 -13.96 13.45
N ASP A 183 6.10 -14.81 13.81
CA ASP A 183 4.99 -15.19 12.94
C ASP A 183 4.08 -13.98 12.63
N PHE A 184 4.05 -12.96 13.49
CA PHE A 184 3.29 -11.74 13.28
C PHE A 184 4.03 -10.67 12.44
N GLU A 185 5.31 -10.84 12.08
CA GLU A 185 6.10 -9.82 11.36
C GLU A 185 5.52 -9.51 9.98
N GLU A 186 5.26 -10.55 9.19
CA GLU A 186 4.73 -10.43 7.84
C GLU A 186 3.38 -9.67 7.80
N PRO A 187 2.33 -10.10 8.54
CA PRO A 187 1.06 -9.37 8.53
C PRO A 187 1.20 -7.96 9.12
N THR A 188 2.14 -7.73 10.04
CA THR A 188 2.41 -6.37 10.55
C THR A 188 2.99 -5.47 9.46
N LEU A 189 3.93 -5.96 8.65
CA LEU A 189 4.49 -5.20 7.54
C LEU A 189 3.42 -4.88 6.48
N TYR A 190 2.57 -5.85 6.13
CA TYR A 190 1.45 -5.60 5.23
C TYR A 190 0.47 -4.57 5.79
N ALA A 191 0.10 -4.68 7.07
CA ALA A 191 -0.76 -3.69 7.73
C ALA A 191 -0.17 -2.27 7.62
N LEU A 192 1.13 -2.10 7.85
CA LEU A 192 1.78 -0.80 7.70
C LEU A 192 1.79 -0.29 6.25
N ILE A 193 1.98 -1.17 5.27
CA ILE A 193 1.92 -0.82 3.85
C ILE A 193 0.49 -0.37 3.48
N PHE A 194 -0.54 -1.09 3.91
CA PHE A 194 -1.93 -0.74 3.65
C PHE A 194 -2.34 0.55 4.36
N LEU A 195 -1.86 0.78 5.58
CA LEU A 195 -2.05 2.04 6.28
C LEU A 195 -1.42 3.22 5.50
N LEU A 196 -0.25 3.00 4.89
CA LEU A 196 0.38 3.98 4.01
C LEU A 196 -0.48 4.26 2.77
N PHE A 197 -1.03 3.24 2.10
CA PHE A 197 -1.91 3.45 0.95
C PHE A 197 -3.26 4.07 1.31
N TRP A 198 -3.77 3.80 2.52
CA TRP A 198 -4.96 4.47 3.05
C TRP A 198 -4.77 5.99 3.11
N PHE A 199 -3.63 6.46 3.61
CA PHE A 199 -3.35 7.89 3.73
C PHE A 199 -2.86 8.53 2.42
N ASN A 200 -1.96 7.87 1.69
CA ASN A 200 -1.32 8.43 0.49
C ASN A 200 -2.16 8.26 -0.78
N GLY A 201 -3.03 7.26 -0.83
CA GLY A 201 -3.71 6.82 -2.07
C GLY A 201 -2.76 6.11 -3.04
N ALA A 202 -3.22 5.91 -4.27
CA ALA A 202 -2.60 5.03 -5.27
C ALA A 202 -1.19 5.39 -5.76
N GLY A 203 -0.81 6.66 -5.69
CA GLY A 203 0.35 7.22 -6.39
C GLY A 203 0.14 7.34 -7.91
N PRO A 204 1.19 7.69 -8.67
CA PRO A 204 1.12 7.74 -10.13
C PRO A 204 0.93 6.34 -10.74
N LEU A 205 0.69 6.28 -12.07
CA LEU A 205 0.40 5.02 -12.79
C LEU A 205 -0.71 4.19 -12.14
N SER A 206 -1.83 4.83 -11.83
CA SER A 206 -2.99 4.22 -11.20
C SER A 206 -4.26 4.65 -11.92
N ILE A 207 -5.28 3.81 -11.84
CA ILE A 207 -6.62 4.16 -12.34
C ILE A 207 -7.16 5.36 -11.54
N ASP A 208 -6.94 5.41 -10.23
CA ASP A 208 -7.31 6.55 -9.38
C ASP A 208 -6.69 7.86 -9.86
N SER A 209 -5.41 7.86 -10.27
CA SER A 209 -4.75 9.06 -10.83
C SER A 209 -5.37 9.51 -12.15
N ILE A 210 -5.74 8.56 -13.03
CA ILE A 210 -6.42 8.87 -14.30
C ILE A 210 -7.78 9.52 -14.03
N VAL A 211 -8.60 8.88 -13.18
CA VAL A 211 -9.94 9.36 -12.82
C VAL A 211 -9.84 10.74 -12.15
N TYR A 212 -8.90 10.93 -11.22
CA TYR A 212 -8.72 12.20 -10.54
C TYR A 212 -8.32 13.34 -11.48
N GLN A 213 -7.46 13.07 -12.47
CA GLN A 213 -7.08 14.07 -13.48
C GLN A 213 -8.28 14.48 -14.34
N GLN A 214 -9.13 13.53 -14.74
CA GLN A 214 -10.33 13.81 -15.53
C GLN A 214 -11.31 14.70 -14.75
N ILE A 215 -11.62 14.34 -13.51
CA ILE A 215 -12.56 15.13 -12.69
C ILE A 215 -12.00 16.54 -12.40
N SER A 216 -10.69 16.63 -12.12
CA SER A 216 -10.05 17.93 -11.86
C SER A 216 -10.06 18.84 -13.10
N GLN A 217 -9.96 18.28 -14.31
CA GLN A 217 -10.03 19.06 -15.55
C GLN A 217 -11.45 19.60 -15.80
N GLU A 218 -12.47 18.80 -15.55
CA GLU A 218 -13.87 19.20 -15.66
C GLU A 218 -14.22 20.34 -14.69
N GLU A 219 -13.76 20.25 -13.44
CA GLU A 219 -13.96 21.30 -12.43
C GLU A 219 -13.36 22.64 -12.90
N ASN A 220 -12.09 22.62 -13.35
CA ASN A 220 -11.41 23.82 -13.86
C ASN A 220 -12.04 24.39 -15.14
N ALA A 221 -12.63 23.56 -16.00
CA ALA A 221 -13.31 24.01 -17.22
C ALA A 221 -14.69 24.62 -16.95
N SER A 222 -15.27 24.33 -15.77
CA SER A 222 -16.59 24.83 -15.35
C SER A 222 -16.54 26.10 -14.51
N GLU A 223 -15.35 26.53 -14.05
CA GLU A 223 -15.14 27.82 -13.40
C GLU A 223 -15.06 28.95 -14.44
N PRO A 224 -15.88 30.03 -14.33
CA PRO A 224 -15.91 31.15 -15.28
C PRO A 224 -14.73 32.12 -15.17
#